data_AF-A0A7W4HL06-F1
#
_entry.id   AF-A0A7W4HL06-F1
#
_cell.length_a   1.000
_cell.length_b   1.000
_cell.length_c   1.000
_cell.angle_alpha   90.00
_cell.angle_beta   90.00
_cell.angle_gamma   90.00
#
_symmetry.space_group_name_H-M   'P 1'
#
loop_
_entity.id
_entity.type
_entity.pdbx_description
1 polymer ?
#
loop_
_entity_poly.entity_id
_entity_poly.type
_entity_poly.pdbx_seq_one_letter_code
_entity_poly.pdbx_strand_id
1 'polypeptide(L)'
;MAEIIGGIDDFGTPRSNIDQVSEEAVQKAQEENRQAKQVAQQIQADKNLNQHFAAFLSMLLKKISHEELIKAIYDTFFKTINPQNNITYLRKDGNTKVIAGFFVPFFIKEAQEYKIFSFYEKLNPEESGYSIRRYVNYLEQLSATYHDNIPINQSAFVELVVLIIQYFILNEKGKPTEKYTPEELKETVLNYLYYSK
;
A
#
# COMPACT_ATOMS: atom_id res chain seq x y z
N MET A 1 -77.69 49.49 23.23
CA MET A 1 -76.27 49.69 23.56
C MET A 1 -75.74 48.32 24.01
N ALA A 2 -75.53 47.40 23.05
CA ALA A 2 -74.24 46.95 22.51
C ALA A 2 -73.56 45.91 23.44
N GLU A 3 -73.70 44.59 23.19
CA GLU A 3 -72.90 43.69 22.33
C GLU A 3 -71.55 43.24 22.97
N ILE A 4 -71.46 41.99 23.49
CA ILE A 4 -70.84 40.72 22.99
C ILE A 4 -69.29 40.60 23.12
N ILE A 5 -68.85 39.36 23.48
CA ILE A 5 -67.56 38.68 23.20
C ILE A 5 -66.40 39.12 24.12
N GLY A 6 -65.76 38.26 24.92
CA GLY A 6 -65.21 36.94 24.61
C GLY A 6 -63.70 37.11 24.37
N GLY A 7 -62.86 36.31 25.03
CA GLY A 7 -61.41 36.43 24.84
C GLY A 7 -60.62 35.61 25.84
N ILE A 8 -60.54 34.30 25.57
CA ILE A 8 -59.42 33.47 26.01
C ILE A 8 -58.24 33.97 25.17
N ASP A 9 -57.33 34.74 25.76
CA ASP A 9 -56.01 34.97 25.15
C ASP A 9 -55.05 33.94 25.74
N ASP A 10 -55.11 32.77 25.08
CA ASP A 10 -54.02 31.80 24.98
C ASP A 10 -52.78 32.53 24.48
N PHE A 11 -51.87 32.86 25.41
CA PHE A 11 -50.55 33.41 25.10
C PHE A 11 -49.71 32.32 24.42
N GLY A 12 -49.92 32.18 23.11
CA GLY A 12 -49.03 31.45 22.22
C GLY A 12 -47.63 32.05 22.27
N THR A 13 -46.68 31.34 22.88
CA THR A 13 -45.25 31.61 22.72
C THR A 13 -44.81 31.43 21.27
N PRO A 14 -43.78 32.16 20.80
CA PRO A 14 -43.49 32.32 19.38
C PRO A 14 -42.99 31.01 18.76
N ARG A 15 -43.65 30.56 17.68
CA ARG A 15 -43.25 29.40 16.86
C ARG A 15 -41.94 29.61 16.07
N SER A 16 -41.24 30.72 16.24
CA SER A 16 -40.08 31.09 15.41
C SER A 16 -38.78 30.32 15.72
N ASN A 17 -38.67 29.66 16.87
CA ASN A 17 -37.45 28.92 17.25
C ASN A 17 -37.45 27.43 16.88
N ILE A 18 -38.60 26.84 16.58
CA ILE A 18 -38.69 25.40 16.29
C ILE A 18 -38.25 25.12 14.84
N ASP A 19 -38.60 26.01 13.91
CA ASP A 19 -38.31 25.83 12.49
C ASP A 19 -36.83 26.04 12.15
N GLN A 20 -36.13 26.98 12.81
CA GLN A 20 -34.69 27.19 12.63
C GLN A 20 -33.84 26.05 13.22
N VAL A 21 -34.20 25.54 14.40
CA VAL A 21 -33.53 24.38 15.01
C VAL A 21 -33.79 23.11 14.18
N SER A 22 -34.96 23.01 13.56
CA SER A 22 -35.31 21.96 12.59
C SER A 22 -34.44 22.04 11.33
N GLU A 23 -34.31 23.21 10.71
CA GLU A 23 -33.50 23.36 9.50
C GLU A 23 -32.00 23.12 9.74
N GLU A 24 -31.44 23.63 10.84
CA GLU A 24 -30.05 23.34 11.23
C GLU A 24 -29.84 21.85 11.53
N ALA A 25 -30.78 21.21 12.23
CA ALA A 25 -30.71 19.77 12.50
C ALA A 25 -30.82 18.94 11.21
N VAL A 26 -31.65 19.36 10.25
CA VAL A 26 -31.78 18.72 8.94
C VAL A 26 -30.51 18.92 8.10
N GLN A 27 -29.93 20.12 8.08
CA GLN A 27 -28.67 20.38 7.37
C GLN A 27 -27.52 19.56 7.98
N LYS A 28 -27.41 19.53 9.30
CA LYS A 28 -26.40 18.75 10.02
C LYS A 28 -26.55 17.25 9.78
N ALA A 29 -27.79 16.74 9.83
CA ALA A 29 -28.08 15.34 9.49
C ALA A 29 -27.78 15.02 8.03
N GLN A 30 -28.03 15.93 7.08
CA GLN A 30 -27.68 15.74 5.68
C GLN A 30 -26.16 15.74 5.45
N GLU A 31 -25.42 16.58 6.16
CA GLU A 31 -23.97 16.69 6.08
C GLU A 31 -23.27 15.46 6.67
N GLU A 32 -23.72 14.99 7.83
CA GLU A 32 -23.29 13.72 8.43
C GLU A 32 -23.55 12.53 7.49
N ASN A 33 -24.71 12.50 6.81
CA ASN A 33 -25.05 11.44 5.85
C ASN A 33 -24.18 11.50 4.57
N ARG A 34 -23.77 12.71 4.14
CA ARG A 34 -22.80 12.86 3.03
C ARG A 34 -21.41 12.37 3.41
N GLN A 35 -20.94 12.73 4.60
CA GLN A 35 -19.65 12.27 5.12
C GLN A 35 -19.64 10.74 5.29
N ALA A 36 -20.70 10.15 5.85
CA ALA A 36 -20.83 8.70 5.98
C ALA A 36 -20.79 7.97 4.61
N LYS A 37 -21.43 8.54 3.58
CA LYS A 37 -21.35 8.00 2.20
C LYS A 37 -19.95 8.10 1.61
N GLN A 38 -19.24 9.22 1.82
CA GLN A 38 -17.86 9.38 1.38
C GLN A 38 -16.93 8.37 2.08
N VAL A 39 -17.08 8.18 3.39
CA VAL A 39 -16.31 7.20 4.16
C VAL A 39 -16.62 5.78 3.69
N ALA A 40 -17.89 5.43 3.46
CA ALA A 40 -18.27 4.11 2.93
C ALA A 40 -17.70 3.86 1.52
N GLN A 41 -17.70 4.88 0.65
CA GLN A 41 -17.07 4.82 -0.67
C GLN A 41 -15.55 4.67 -0.57
N GLN A 42 -14.89 5.37 0.36
CA GLN A 42 -13.46 5.20 0.65
C GLN A 42 -13.16 3.78 1.15
N ILE A 43 -13.92 3.26 2.10
CA ILE A 43 -13.77 1.89 2.61
C ILE A 43 -13.96 0.86 1.49
N GLN A 44 -14.96 1.04 0.63
CA GLN A 44 -15.19 0.15 -0.50
C GLN A 44 -14.09 0.27 -1.55
N ALA A 45 -13.60 1.48 -1.82
CA ALA A 45 -12.48 1.73 -2.72
C ALA A 45 -11.19 1.09 -2.18
N ASP A 46 -10.90 1.24 -0.89
CA ASP A 46 -9.75 0.63 -0.21
C ASP A 46 -9.85 -0.90 -0.23
N LYS A 47 -11.05 -1.45 -0.01
CA LYS A 47 -11.28 -2.89 -0.12
C LYS A 47 -11.04 -3.41 -1.54
N ASN A 48 -11.57 -2.73 -2.55
CA ASN A 48 -11.38 -3.10 -3.96
C ASN A 48 -9.90 -2.96 -4.38
N LEU A 49 -9.24 -1.89 -3.93
CA LEU A 49 -7.83 -1.65 -4.15
C LEU A 49 -6.98 -2.77 -3.53
N ASN A 50 -7.27 -3.15 -2.28
CA ASN A 50 -6.61 -4.27 -1.62
C ASN A 50 -6.83 -5.60 -2.34
N GLN A 51 -8.00 -5.81 -2.96
CA GLN A 51 -8.26 -6.99 -3.77
C GLN A 51 -7.40 -7.03 -5.04
N HIS A 52 -7.18 -5.90 -5.71
CA HIS A 52 -6.30 -5.82 -6.88
C HIS A 52 -4.85 -6.18 -6.52
N PHE A 53 -4.34 -5.66 -5.41
CA PHE A 53 -3.02 -6.02 -4.90
C PHE A 53 -2.93 -7.49 -4.49
N ALA A 54 -3.92 -8.02 -3.78
CA ALA A 54 -3.95 -9.43 -3.38
C ALA A 54 -3.99 -10.38 -4.59
N ALA A 55 -4.74 -10.02 -5.64
CA ALA A 55 -4.80 -10.78 -6.87
C ALA A 55 -3.46 -10.78 -7.62
N PHE A 56 -2.80 -9.62 -7.71
CA PHE A 56 -1.45 -9.51 -8.27
C PHE A 56 -0.44 -10.36 -7.49
N LEU A 57 -0.42 -10.27 -6.16
CA LEU A 57 0.48 -11.06 -5.32
C LEU A 57 0.22 -12.57 -5.45
N SER A 58 -1.05 -12.97 -5.55
CA SER A 58 -1.42 -14.37 -5.81
C SER A 58 -0.92 -14.86 -7.17
N MET A 59 -0.98 -14.01 -8.20
CA MET A 59 -0.42 -14.31 -9.52
C MET A 59 1.10 -14.39 -9.46
N LEU A 60 1.74 -13.45 -8.78
CA LEU A 60 3.18 -13.40 -8.60
C LEU A 60 3.73 -14.69 -7.98
N LEU A 61 3.14 -15.14 -6.88
CA LEU A 61 3.54 -16.38 -6.21
C LEU A 61 3.30 -17.63 -7.06
N LYS A 62 2.38 -17.59 -8.02
CA LYS A 62 2.18 -18.69 -8.99
C LYS A 62 3.21 -18.67 -10.12
N LYS A 63 3.68 -17.49 -10.53
CA LYS A 63 4.66 -17.32 -11.61
C LYS A 63 6.11 -17.49 -11.14
N ILE A 64 6.41 -17.10 -9.91
CA ILE A 64 7.71 -17.37 -9.30
C ILE A 64 7.71 -18.84 -8.89
N SER A 65 8.44 -19.69 -9.63
CA SER A 65 8.65 -21.10 -9.27
C SER A 65 9.91 -21.33 -8.44
N HIS A 66 10.62 -20.25 -8.06
CA HIS A 66 11.87 -20.31 -7.31
C HIS A 66 11.61 -20.31 -5.79
N GLU A 67 11.77 -21.47 -5.16
CA GLU A 67 11.44 -21.67 -3.74
C GLU A 67 12.21 -20.74 -2.80
N GLU A 68 13.50 -20.52 -3.05
CA GLU A 68 14.31 -19.62 -2.21
C GLU A 68 13.83 -18.17 -2.30
N LEU A 69 13.34 -17.76 -3.48
CA LEU A 69 12.82 -16.40 -3.66
C LEU A 69 11.48 -16.25 -2.94
N ILE A 70 10.61 -17.26 -3.01
CA ILE A 70 9.36 -17.29 -2.23
C ILE A 70 9.66 -17.22 -0.73
N LYS A 71 10.64 -18.00 -0.25
CA LYS A 71 11.04 -17.99 1.15
C LYS A 71 11.60 -16.62 1.57
N ALA A 72 12.41 -15.98 0.75
CA ALA A 72 12.95 -14.65 1.03
C ALA A 72 11.85 -13.57 1.08
N ILE A 73 10.84 -13.65 0.20
CA ILE A 73 9.64 -12.79 0.25
C ILE A 73 8.93 -12.98 1.60
N TYR A 74 8.72 -14.24 2.00
CA TYR A 74 8.08 -14.58 3.26
C TYR A 74 8.86 -14.04 4.47
N ASP A 75 10.17 -14.29 4.51
CA ASP A 75 11.03 -13.86 5.62
C ASP A 75 11.15 -12.34 5.71
N THR A 76 11.10 -11.63 4.58
CA THR A 76 11.22 -10.17 4.55
C THR A 76 9.93 -9.46 4.94
N PHE A 77 8.79 -9.90 4.40
CA PHE A 77 7.52 -9.16 4.50
C PHE A 77 6.51 -9.74 5.47
N PHE A 78 6.63 -11.02 5.86
CA PHE A 78 5.67 -11.68 6.72
C PHE A 78 6.23 -12.03 8.10
N LYS A 79 7.53 -11.85 8.31
CA LYS A 79 8.17 -11.95 9.62
C LYS A 79 8.62 -10.58 10.12
N THR A 80 8.58 -10.41 11.43
CA THR A 80 9.22 -9.30 12.13
C THR A 80 9.89 -9.83 13.39
N ILE A 81 10.99 -9.20 13.79
CA ILE A 81 11.72 -9.55 15.00
C ILE A 81 11.44 -8.48 16.04
N ASN A 82 11.00 -8.88 17.22
CA ASN A 82 10.90 -7.94 18.32
C ASN A 82 12.32 -7.54 18.77
N PRO A 83 12.68 -6.24 18.68
CA PRO A 83 14.02 -5.78 18.97
C PRO A 83 14.43 -5.95 20.44
N GLN A 84 13.46 -6.16 21.35
CA GLN A 84 13.73 -6.30 22.78
C GLN A 84 14.09 -7.72 23.21
N ASN A 85 13.59 -8.74 22.49
CA ASN A 85 13.73 -10.14 22.92
C ASN A 85 14.16 -11.10 21.80
N ASN A 86 14.42 -10.60 20.59
CA ASN A 86 14.82 -11.39 19.41
C ASN A 86 13.84 -12.51 19.01
N ILE A 87 12.57 -12.44 19.44
CA ILE A 87 11.56 -13.41 19.02
C ILE A 87 11.00 -12.98 17.66
N THR A 88 10.93 -13.95 16.75
CA THR A 88 10.33 -13.79 15.42
C THR A 88 8.82 -14.04 15.49
N TYR A 89 8.03 -13.08 15.00
CA TYR A 89 6.58 -13.18 14.92
C TYR A 89 6.11 -12.99 13.49
N LEU A 90 4.94 -13.56 13.18
CA LEU A 90 4.25 -13.31 11.92
C LEU A 90 3.60 -11.93 11.97
N ARG A 91 3.75 -11.17 10.88
CA ARG A 91 3.07 -9.88 10.74
C ARG A 91 1.57 -10.12 10.59
N LYS A 92 0.78 -9.39 11.37
CA LYS A 92 -0.69 -9.41 11.27
C LYS A 92 -1.20 -8.63 10.06
N ASP A 93 -0.43 -7.65 9.62
CA ASP A 93 -0.71 -6.81 8.47
C ASP A 93 0.62 -6.35 7.85
N GLY A 94 0.64 -6.10 6.55
CA GLY A 94 1.81 -5.67 5.81
C GLY A 94 1.38 -4.81 4.63
N ASN A 95 2.19 -3.81 4.27
CA ASN A 95 1.83 -2.90 3.19
C ASN A 95 1.93 -3.61 1.82
N THR A 96 0.82 -4.14 1.33
CA THR A 96 0.75 -4.88 0.06
C THR A 96 1.19 -4.08 -1.15
N LYS A 97 1.13 -2.74 -1.08
CA LYS A 97 1.69 -1.85 -2.11
C LYS A 97 3.21 -1.92 -2.12
N VAL A 98 3.86 -1.93 -0.95
CA VAL A 98 5.31 -2.11 -0.88
C VAL A 98 5.70 -3.47 -1.45
N ILE A 99 5.03 -4.54 -1.00
CA ILE A 99 5.34 -5.90 -1.46
C ILE A 99 5.18 -6.02 -2.97
N ALA A 100 4.06 -5.54 -3.53
CA ALA A 100 3.83 -5.57 -4.97
C ALA A 100 4.86 -4.73 -5.73
N GLY A 101 5.18 -3.54 -5.22
CA GLY A 101 6.13 -2.60 -5.82
C GLY A 101 7.49 -3.22 -6.12
N PHE A 102 8.01 -4.09 -5.25
CA PHE A 102 9.30 -4.77 -5.50
C PHE A 102 9.35 -5.53 -6.82
N PHE A 103 8.20 -5.95 -7.34
CA PHE A 103 8.10 -6.82 -8.50
C PHE A 103 7.47 -6.16 -9.72
N VAL A 104 6.84 -4.99 -9.58
CA VAL A 104 6.23 -4.27 -10.71
C VAL A 104 7.19 -4.09 -11.90
N PRO A 105 8.49 -3.74 -11.71
CA PRO A 105 9.44 -3.64 -12.82
C PRO A 105 9.55 -4.88 -13.72
N PHE A 106 9.22 -6.05 -13.19
CA PHE A 106 9.36 -7.34 -13.89
C PHE A 106 8.04 -7.92 -14.39
N PHE A 107 6.91 -7.31 -13.99
CA PHE A 107 5.55 -7.77 -14.30
C PHE A 107 4.68 -6.58 -14.75
N ILE A 108 5.21 -5.73 -15.65
CA ILE A 108 4.55 -4.49 -16.10
C ILE A 108 3.16 -4.77 -16.70
N LYS A 109 3.06 -5.77 -17.58
CA LYS A 109 1.79 -6.11 -18.24
C LYS A 109 0.76 -6.58 -17.23
N GLU A 110 1.16 -7.45 -16.31
CA GLU A 110 0.29 -7.95 -15.27
C GLU A 110 -0.11 -6.83 -14.30
N ALA A 111 0.81 -5.94 -13.94
CA ALA A 111 0.50 -4.78 -13.12
C ALA A 111 -0.57 -3.87 -13.78
N GLN A 112 -0.56 -3.74 -15.11
CA GLN A 112 -1.59 -3.05 -15.86
C GLN A 112 -2.92 -3.83 -15.87
N GLU A 113 -2.89 -5.14 -16.12
CA GLU A 113 -4.06 -6.04 -16.11
C GLU A 113 -4.78 -6.02 -14.76
N TYR A 114 -4.02 -6.09 -13.66
CA TYR A 114 -4.54 -6.03 -12.30
C TYR A 114 -4.84 -4.59 -11.83
N LYS A 115 -4.63 -3.57 -12.69
CA LYS A 115 -4.91 -2.15 -12.42
C LYS A 115 -4.13 -1.57 -11.24
N ILE A 116 -2.94 -2.10 -10.98
CA ILE A 116 -2.04 -1.60 -9.92
C ILE A 116 -0.88 -0.75 -10.48
N PHE A 117 -0.66 -0.74 -11.79
CA PHE A 117 0.47 -0.03 -12.41
C PHE A 117 0.45 1.48 -12.13
N SER A 118 -0.72 2.12 -12.16
CA SER A 118 -0.88 3.58 -11.96
C SER A 118 -0.35 4.09 -10.61
N PHE A 119 -0.24 3.21 -9.61
CA PHE A 119 0.38 3.54 -8.33
C PHE A 119 1.89 3.79 -8.50
N TYR A 120 2.54 3.00 -9.34
CA TYR A 120 3.99 3.01 -9.50
C TYR A 120 4.48 3.83 -10.69
N GLU A 121 3.59 4.33 -11.55
CA GLU A 121 3.94 5.02 -12.80
C GLU A 121 4.98 6.14 -12.58
N LYS A 122 4.84 6.94 -11.53
CA LYS A 122 5.76 8.03 -11.18
C LYS A 122 7.16 7.56 -10.75
N LEU A 123 7.30 6.28 -10.41
CA LEU A 123 8.57 5.67 -10.02
C LEU A 123 9.33 5.09 -11.24
N ASN A 124 8.78 5.22 -12.45
CA ASN A 124 9.36 4.71 -13.70
C ASN A 124 9.76 3.21 -13.66
N PRO A 125 8.84 2.30 -13.29
CA PRO A 125 9.14 0.87 -13.12
C PRO A 125 9.60 0.19 -14.42
N GLU A 126 9.15 0.67 -15.58
CA GLU A 126 9.48 0.08 -16.90
C GLU A 126 10.98 0.05 -17.17
N GLU A 127 11.72 1.06 -16.70
CA GLU A 127 13.17 1.14 -16.88
C GLU A 127 13.97 0.52 -15.74
N SER A 128 13.30 0.19 -14.63
CA SER A 128 13.96 -0.14 -13.37
C SER A 128 14.53 -1.57 -13.37
N GLY A 129 13.94 -2.48 -14.17
CA GLY A 129 14.38 -3.86 -14.30
C GLY A 129 15.62 -4.08 -15.19
N TYR A 130 16.19 -3.05 -15.82
CA TYR A 130 17.29 -3.23 -16.78
C TYR A 130 18.68 -3.33 -16.17
N SER A 131 18.89 -2.88 -14.92
CA SER A 131 20.19 -2.97 -14.25
C SER A 131 20.07 -2.91 -12.74
N ILE A 132 21.08 -3.43 -12.04
CA ILE A 132 21.16 -3.41 -10.57
C ILE A 132 20.97 -2.00 -10.02
N ARG A 133 21.74 -1.02 -10.54
CA ARG A 133 21.68 0.36 -10.07
C ARG A 133 20.29 0.97 -10.23
N ARG A 134 19.66 0.78 -11.39
CA ARG A 134 18.31 1.29 -11.66
C ARG A 134 17.28 0.66 -10.73
N TYR A 135 17.39 -0.64 -10.48
CA TYR A 135 16.48 -1.35 -9.58
C TYR A 135 16.65 -0.90 -8.12
N VAL A 136 17.88 -0.74 -7.64
CA VAL A 136 18.13 -0.24 -6.27
C VAL A 136 17.60 1.18 -6.10
N ASN A 137 17.86 2.08 -7.05
CA ASN A 137 17.31 3.44 -7.03
C ASN A 137 15.77 3.44 -7.04
N TYR A 138 15.16 2.51 -7.78
CA TYR A 138 13.70 2.33 -7.78
C TYR A 138 13.19 1.91 -6.39
N LEU A 139 13.87 0.98 -5.71
CA LEU A 139 13.49 0.56 -4.36
C LEU A 139 13.61 1.69 -3.34
N GLU A 140 14.61 2.58 -3.49
CA GLU A 140 14.71 3.78 -2.66
C GLU A 140 13.48 4.69 -2.85
N GLN A 141 13.11 4.98 -4.09
CA GLN A 141 11.93 5.79 -4.41
C GLN A 141 10.63 5.13 -3.95
N LEU A 142 10.53 3.81 -4.11
CA LEU A 142 9.41 3.01 -3.64
C LEU A 142 9.27 3.15 -2.12
N SER A 143 10.37 2.99 -1.38
CA SER A 143 10.36 3.10 0.07
C SER A 143 10.01 4.51 0.55
N ALA A 144 10.41 5.56 -0.17
CA ALA A 144 10.08 6.94 0.14
C ALA A 144 8.62 7.29 -0.18
N THR A 145 8.00 6.58 -1.12
CA THR A 145 6.61 6.83 -1.55
C THR A 145 5.62 5.99 -0.74
N TYR A 146 5.99 4.75 -0.47
CA TYR A 146 5.19 3.78 0.26
C TYR A 146 5.99 3.29 1.46
N HIS A 147 5.65 3.80 2.64
CA HIS A 147 6.26 3.33 3.88
C HIS A 147 5.46 2.15 4.45
N ASP A 148 6.18 1.15 4.95
CA ASP A 148 5.66 0.19 5.91
C ASP A 148 6.13 0.65 7.30
N ASN A 149 5.19 0.82 8.24
CA ASN A 149 5.52 1.27 9.59
C ASN A 149 6.12 0.14 10.46
N ILE A 150 6.32 -1.04 9.88
CA ILE A 150 6.86 -2.21 10.56
C ILE A 150 8.36 -2.34 10.24
N PRO A 151 9.23 -2.44 11.25
CA PRO A 151 10.65 -2.69 11.05
C PRO A 151 10.89 -3.98 10.23
N ILE A 152 11.67 -3.84 9.17
CA ILE A 152 12.11 -4.95 8.31
C ILE A 152 13.49 -5.43 8.79
N ASN A 153 13.69 -6.75 8.83
CA ASN A 153 15.01 -7.31 9.08
C ASN A 153 15.94 -6.97 7.89
N GLN A 154 17.01 -6.22 8.16
CA GLN A 154 17.92 -5.75 7.11
C GLN A 154 18.61 -6.89 6.35
N SER A 155 19.01 -7.96 7.04
CA SER A 155 19.64 -9.11 6.39
C SER A 155 18.68 -9.81 5.42
N ALA A 156 17.44 -10.04 5.86
CA ALA A 156 16.41 -10.65 5.01
C ALA A 156 16.07 -9.74 3.81
N PHE A 157 15.99 -8.43 4.03
CA PHE A 157 15.80 -7.46 2.94
C PHE A 157 16.91 -7.52 1.90
N VAL A 158 18.17 -7.48 2.33
CA VAL A 158 19.32 -7.55 1.40
C VAL A 158 19.32 -8.87 0.64
N GLU A 159 19.05 -9.98 1.32
CA GLU A 159 18.95 -11.30 0.70
C GLU A 159 17.84 -11.36 -0.37
N LEU A 160 16.65 -10.80 -0.07
CA LEU A 160 15.57 -10.70 -1.03
C LEU A 160 15.98 -9.89 -2.28
N VAL A 161 16.60 -8.72 -2.08
CA VAL A 161 17.03 -7.86 -3.20
C VAL A 161 18.05 -8.57 -4.07
N VAL A 162 19.03 -9.26 -3.46
CA VAL A 162 20.01 -10.09 -4.18
C VAL A 162 19.32 -11.17 -5.00
N LEU A 163 18.39 -11.93 -4.41
CA LEU A 163 17.66 -12.98 -5.12
C LEU A 163 16.81 -12.44 -6.28
N ILE A 164 16.16 -11.29 -6.10
CA ILE A 164 15.40 -10.63 -7.18
C ILE A 164 16.33 -10.24 -8.33
N ILE A 165 17.47 -9.62 -8.03
CA ILE A 165 18.46 -9.23 -9.03
C ILE A 165 18.98 -10.47 -9.76
N GLN A 166 19.35 -11.52 -9.02
CA GLN A 166 19.80 -12.79 -9.60
C GLN A 166 18.74 -13.37 -10.53
N TYR A 167 17.48 -13.38 -10.10
CA TYR A 167 16.40 -14.06 -10.80
C TYR A 167 15.85 -13.28 -12.00
N PHE A 168 15.75 -11.96 -11.93
CA PHE A 168 15.08 -11.15 -12.95
C PHE A 168 16.01 -10.27 -13.79
N ILE A 169 17.14 -9.81 -13.23
CA ILE A 169 18.03 -8.86 -13.91
C ILE A 169 19.20 -9.59 -14.55
N LEU A 170 19.80 -10.51 -13.79
CA LEU A 170 21.00 -11.20 -14.20
C LEU A 170 20.72 -12.54 -14.88
N ASN A 171 19.50 -13.08 -14.74
CA ASN A 171 19.14 -14.37 -15.29
C ASN A 171 18.75 -14.25 -16.76
N GLU A 172 19.67 -14.58 -17.67
CA GLU A 172 19.30 -14.81 -19.07
C GLU A 172 18.67 -16.21 -19.18
N LYS A 173 17.34 -16.27 -19.34
CA LYS A 173 16.60 -17.53 -19.59
C LYS A 173 16.78 -18.61 -18.51
N GLY A 174 16.90 -18.22 -17.24
CA GLY A 174 16.91 -19.16 -16.12
C GLY A 174 18.26 -19.84 -15.83
N LYS A 175 19.36 -19.33 -16.40
CA LYS A 175 20.72 -19.68 -15.98
C LYS A 175 21.38 -18.53 -15.18
N PRO A 176 21.84 -18.79 -13.94
CA PRO A 176 22.58 -17.80 -13.17
C PRO A 176 23.73 -17.23 -14.00
N THR A 177 23.85 -15.91 -14.05
CA THR A 177 25.02 -15.29 -14.69
C THR A 177 26.28 -15.68 -13.92
N GLU A 178 27.35 -16.02 -14.63
CA GLU A 178 28.69 -16.19 -14.03
C GLU A 178 29.35 -14.83 -13.72
N LYS A 179 28.68 -13.72 -14.02
CA LYS A 179 29.24 -12.36 -13.89
C LYS A 179 29.52 -11.92 -12.46
N TYR A 180 28.83 -12.51 -11.48
CA TYR A 180 29.03 -12.19 -10.06
C TYR A 180 28.99 -13.47 -9.22
N THR A 181 29.93 -13.61 -8.30
CA THR A 181 29.75 -14.51 -7.15
C THR A 181 28.63 -14.00 -6.23
N PRO A 182 28.02 -14.87 -5.40
CA PRO A 182 27.01 -14.44 -4.43
C PRO A 182 27.50 -13.31 -3.51
N GLU A 183 28.76 -13.36 -3.07
CA GLU A 183 29.40 -12.37 -2.22
C GLU A 183 29.57 -11.03 -2.93
N GLU A 184 30.14 -11.03 -4.14
CA GLU A 184 30.33 -9.81 -4.94
C GLU A 184 29.00 -9.13 -5.27
N LEU A 185 27.95 -9.92 -5.54
CA LEU A 185 26.63 -9.39 -5.80
C LEU A 185 26.04 -8.72 -4.56
N LYS A 186 26.16 -9.37 -3.40
CA LYS A 186 25.72 -8.81 -2.12
C LYS A 186 26.45 -7.50 -1.82
N GLU A 187 27.77 -7.46 -1.99
CA GLU A 187 28.55 -6.24 -1.81
C GLU A 187 28.12 -5.14 -2.79
N THR A 188 27.89 -5.48 -4.05
CA THR A 188 27.41 -4.54 -5.07
C THR A 188 26.06 -3.94 -4.67
N VAL A 189 25.12 -4.76 -4.19
CA VAL A 189 23.80 -4.31 -3.71
C VAL A 189 23.95 -3.39 -2.51
N LEU A 190 24.78 -3.75 -1.53
CA LEU A 190 25.06 -2.92 -0.35
C LEU A 190 25.69 -1.58 -0.74
N ASN A 191 26.61 -1.57 -1.71
CA ASN A 191 27.24 -0.36 -2.23
C ASN A 191 26.22 0.60 -2.84
N TYR A 192 25.24 0.09 -3.60
CA TYR A 192 24.18 0.95 -4.12
C TYR A 192 23.22 1.42 -3.03
N LEU A 193 22.85 0.55 -2.08
CA LEU A 193 21.89 0.89 -1.02
C LEU A 193 22.42 1.91 0.02
N TYR A 194 23.72 1.88 0.33
CA TYR A 194 24.26 2.61 1.48
C TYR A 194 25.38 3.60 1.16
N TYR A 195 26.02 3.47 0.00
CA TYR A 195 27.27 4.19 -0.29
C TYR A 195 27.25 5.01 -1.59
N SER A 196 26.25 4.83 -2.46
CA SER A 196 26.06 5.67 -3.65
C SER A 196 25.25 6.92 -3.29
N LYS A 197 25.93 8.05 -3.05
CA LYS A 197 25.34 9.40 -3.09
C LYS A 197 25.86 10.15 -4.30
#